data_AF-A0A3S8WZ06-F1
#
_entry.id   AF-A0A3S8WZ06-F1
#
_cell.length_a   1.000
_cell.length_b   1.000
_cell.length_c   1.000
_cell.angle_alpha   90.00
_cell.angle_beta   90.00
_cell.angle_gamma   90.00
#
_symmetry.space_group_name_H-M   'P 1'
#
loop_
_entity.id
_entity.type
_entity.pdbx_description
1 polymer ?
#
loop_
_entity_poly.entity_id
_entity_poly.type
_entity_poly.pdbx_seq_one_letter_code
_entity_poly.pdbx_strand_id
1 'polypeptide(L)'
;METTTLDDEKFCRVLSEAVHEVTGESVPEGFTLDSPLGDLGVDSLTRMEVVTVLEDRFCVRVDSELLPKVSTGRHLFDAIRTADRI
;
A
#
# COMPACT_ATOMS: atom_id res chain seq x y z
N MET A 1 -11.34 17.72 14.24
CA MET A 1 -10.31 18.38 13.41
C MET A 1 -9.27 17.33 13.16
N GLU A 2 -9.33 16.58 12.06
CA GLU A 2 -8.26 15.64 11.71
C GLU A 2 -7.73 16.04 10.35
N THR A 3 -6.54 16.62 10.40
CA THR A 3 -5.75 17.08 9.28
C THR A 3 -5.51 15.93 8.31
N THR A 4 -5.69 16.22 7.02
CA THR A 4 -5.52 15.34 5.87
C THR A 4 -4.05 14.99 5.60
N THR A 5 -3.35 14.49 6.62
CA THR A 5 -1.96 14.04 6.54
C THR A 5 -1.96 12.52 6.49
N LEU A 6 -1.23 11.94 5.53
CA LEU A 6 -1.06 10.49 5.43
C LEU A 6 0.03 10.10 6.43
N ASP A 7 -0.36 9.48 7.54
CA ASP A 7 0.55 9.00 8.59
C ASP A 7 0.82 7.50 8.44
N ASP A 8 1.98 7.03 8.89
CA ASP A 8 2.39 5.62 8.81
C ASP A 8 1.33 4.67 9.39
N GLU A 9 0.74 5.01 10.54
CA GLU A 9 -0.27 4.17 11.21
C GLU A 9 -1.55 4.02 10.36
N LYS A 10 -2.03 5.14 9.81
CA LYS A 10 -3.21 5.14 8.94
C LYS A 10 -2.94 4.36 7.66
N PHE A 11 -1.78 4.56 7.07
CA PHE A 11 -1.38 3.82 5.87
C PHE A 11 -1.24 2.33 6.14
N CYS A 12 -0.59 1.93 7.25
CA CYS A 12 -0.45 0.53 7.63
C CYS A 12 -1.83 -0.14 7.75
N ARG A 13 -2.79 0.52 8.39
CA ARG A 13 -4.16 0.00 8.50
C ARG A 13 -4.81 -0.22 7.13
N VAL A 14 -4.79 0.79 6.27
CA VAL A 14 -5.42 0.70 4.94
C VAL A 14 -4.69 -0.32 4.05
N LEU A 15 -3.36 -0.41 4.15
CA LEU A 15 -2.56 -1.42 3.47
C LEU A 15 -2.95 -2.83 3.94
N SER A 16 -3.09 -3.06 5.23
CA SER A 16 -3.53 -4.35 5.76
C SER A 16 -4.92 -4.73 5.27
N GLU A 17 -5.86 -3.78 5.23
CA GLU A 17 -7.20 -4.00 4.69
C GLU A 17 -7.16 -4.32 3.19
N ALA A 18 -6.37 -3.58 2.40
CA ALA A 18 -6.23 -3.79 0.96
C ALA A 18 -5.55 -5.12 0.62
N VAL A 19 -4.49 -5.48 1.36
CA VAL A 19 -3.82 -6.78 1.22
C VAL A 19 -4.81 -7.90 1.53
N HIS A 20 -5.53 -7.81 2.64
CA HIS A 20 -6.52 -8.82 3.00
C HIS A 20 -7.64 -8.95 1.98
N GLU A 21 -8.12 -7.83 1.42
CA GLU A 21 -9.15 -7.82 0.38
C GLU A 21 -8.69 -8.52 -0.91
N VAL A 22 -7.41 -8.34 -1.29
CA VAL A 22 -6.85 -8.87 -2.54
C VAL A 22 -6.34 -10.31 -2.39
N THR A 23 -5.56 -10.59 -1.35
CA THR A 23 -4.92 -11.91 -1.15
C THR A 23 -5.75 -12.84 -0.28
N GLY A 24 -6.68 -12.31 0.51
CA GLY A 24 -7.37 -13.06 1.56
C GLY A 24 -6.51 -13.30 2.80
N GLU A 25 -5.22 -12.94 2.77
CA GLU A 25 -4.27 -13.20 3.86
C GLU A 25 -4.27 -12.05 4.87
N SER A 26 -4.09 -12.40 6.14
CA SER A 26 -3.95 -11.39 7.19
C SER A 26 -2.49 -10.99 7.33
N VAL A 27 -2.26 -9.69 7.53
CA VAL A 27 -0.93 -9.18 7.81
C VAL A 27 -0.42 -9.75 9.15
N PRO A 28 0.79 -10.35 9.20
CA PRO A 28 1.30 -10.99 10.40
C PRO A 28 1.59 -9.99 11.53
N GLU A 29 1.48 -10.45 12.77
CA GLU A 29 1.82 -9.66 13.95
C GLU A 29 3.31 -9.25 13.91
N GLY A 30 3.58 -7.94 13.91
CA GLY A 30 4.93 -7.39 13.79
C GLY A 30 5.35 -7.03 12.36
N PHE A 31 4.45 -7.12 11.38
CA PHE A 31 4.68 -6.51 10.06
C PHE A 31 4.91 -5.00 10.20
N THR A 32 5.90 -4.50 9.48
CA THR A 32 6.23 -3.08 9.42
C THR A 32 6.23 -2.62 7.97
N LEU A 33 6.20 -1.30 7.73
CA LEU A 33 6.31 -0.79 6.38
C LEU A 33 7.63 -1.19 5.71
N ASP A 34 8.69 -1.42 6.47
CA ASP A 34 9.98 -1.86 5.92
C ASP A 34 10.00 -3.36 5.57
N SER A 35 8.99 -4.11 5.99
CA SER A 35 8.84 -5.53 5.66
C SER A 35 8.49 -5.70 4.16
N PRO A 36 9.02 -6.75 3.52
CA PRO A 36 8.74 -7.03 2.12
C PRO A 36 7.29 -7.46 1.93
N LEU A 37 6.63 -6.93 0.90
CA LEU A 37 5.25 -7.28 0.55
C LEU A 37 5.12 -8.76 0.14
N GLY A 38 6.19 -9.34 -0.40
CA GLY A 38 6.23 -10.77 -0.71
C GLY A 38 6.01 -11.67 0.51
N ASP A 39 6.30 -11.19 1.72
CA ASP A 39 6.02 -11.91 2.97
C ASP A 39 4.51 -11.99 3.27
N LEU A 40 3.73 -11.07 2.70
CA LEU A 40 2.26 -11.02 2.78
C LEU A 40 1.55 -11.81 1.67
N GLY A 41 2.30 -12.56 0.85
CA GLY A 41 1.76 -13.18 -0.35
C GLY A 41 1.41 -12.19 -1.47
N VAL A 42 1.98 -10.98 -1.43
CA VAL A 42 1.78 -9.96 -2.46
C VAL A 42 2.81 -10.16 -3.58
N ASP A 43 2.36 -10.78 -4.66
CA ASP A 43 3.07 -11.02 -5.91
C ASP A 43 2.92 -9.86 -6.90
N SER A 44 3.56 -9.98 -8.07
CA SER A 44 3.50 -8.98 -9.14
C SER A 44 2.08 -8.58 -9.56
N LEU A 45 1.16 -9.56 -9.58
CA LEU A 45 -0.23 -9.38 -9.97
C LEU A 45 -1.05 -8.75 -8.83
N THR A 46 -1.02 -9.36 -7.64
CA THR A 46 -1.78 -8.87 -6.48
C THR A 46 -1.27 -7.51 -6.02
N ARG A 47 0.01 -7.17 -6.23
CA ARG A 47 0.55 -5.83 -6.01
C ARG A 47 -0.17 -4.75 -6.82
N MET A 48 -0.49 -5.02 -8.09
CA MET A 48 -1.24 -4.06 -8.91
C MET A 48 -2.65 -3.85 -8.37
N GLU A 49 -3.30 -4.92 -7.92
CA GLU A 49 -4.63 -4.86 -7.32
C GLU A 49 -4.61 -4.10 -5.99
N VAL A 50 -3.66 -4.42 -5.09
CA VAL A 50 -3.48 -3.70 -3.82
C VAL A 50 -3.24 -2.22 -4.07
N VAL A 51 -2.37 -1.87 -5.03
CA VAL A 51 -2.12 -0.46 -5.37
C VAL A 51 -3.39 0.19 -5.90
N THR A 52 -4.17 -0.47 -6.76
CA THR A 52 -5.45 0.05 -7.27
C THR A 52 -6.43 0.35 -6.14
N VAL A 53 -6.53 -0.53 -5.14
CA VAL A 53 -7.35 -0.29 -3.95
C VAL A 53 -6.82 0.93 -3.18
N LEU A 54 -5.50 1.05 -3.00
CA LEU A 54 -4.91 2.20 -2.30
C LEU A 54 -5.12 3.51 -3.06
N GLU A 55 -4.98 3.52 -4.39
CA GLU A 55 -5.28 4.65 -5.27
C GLU A 55 -6.72 5.14 -5.07
N ASP A 56 -7.69 4.23 -5.04
CA ASP A 56 -9.11 4.55 -4.80
C ASP A 56 -9.32 5.15 -3.39
N ARG A 57 -8.77 4.50 -2.36
CA ARG A 57 -8.94 4.91 -0.95
C ARG A 57 -8.31 6.27 -0.65
N PHE A 58 -7.17 6.58 -1.27
CA PHE A 58 -6.45 7.83 -1.06
C PHE A 58 -6.76 8.89 -2.13
N CYS A 59 -7.56 8.55 -3.14
CA CYS A 59 -7.84 9.37 -4.32
C CYS A 59 -6.55 9.90 -4.94
N VAL A 60 -5.62 8.99 -5.24
CA VAL A 60 -4.33 9.30 -5.86
C VAL A 60 -4.08 8.40 -7.07
N ARG A 61 -3.12 8.79 -7.90
CA ARG A 61 -2.61 7.95 -8.99
C ARG A 61 -1.12 7.66 -8.82
N VAL A 62 -0.77 6.40 -8.61
CA VAL A 62 0.60 5.91 -8.53
C VAL A 62 1.12 5.61 -9.93
N ASP A 63 2.33 6.07 -10.20
CA ASP A 63 2.94 5.83 -11.49
C ASP A 63 3.26 4.35 -11.70
N SER A 64 2.86 3.82 -12.85
CA SER A 64 3.09 2.43 -13.22
C SER A 64 4.57 2.05 -13.28
N GLU A 65 5.46 3.02 -13.46
CA GLU A 65 6.92 2.85 -13.42
C GLU A 65 7.46 2.60 -12.00
N LEU A 66 6.72 2.99 -10.97
CA LEU A 66 7.07 2.77 -9.56
C LEU A 66 6.62 1.40 -9.07
N LEU A 67 5.50 0.87 -9.59
CA LEU A 67 4.95 -0.45 -9.23
C LEU A 67 5.97 -1.59 -9.21
N PRO A 68 6.82 -1.80 -10.24
CA PRO A 68 7.82 -2.86 -10.20
C PRO A 68 8.88 -2.63 -9.12
N LYS A 69 9.14 -1.38 -8.74
CA LYS A 69 10.10 -0.98 -7.70
C LYS A 69 9.52 -1.07 -6.28
N VAL A 70 8.19 -1.16 -6.15
CA VAL A 70 7.53 -1.37 -4.86
C VAL A 70 7.78 -2.79 -4.39
N SER A 71 8.60 -2.93 -3.35
CA SER A 71 8.95 -4.22 -2.75
C SER A 71 8.53 -4.32 -1.28
N THR A 72 8.26 -3.19 -0.64
CA THR A 72 7.94 -3.04 0.78
C THR A 72 6.76 -2.08 0.95
N GLY A 73 6.08 -2.14 2.10
CA GLY A 73 5.03 -1.17 2.45
C GLY A 73 5.53 0.27 2.43
N ARG A 74 6.81 0.50 2.73
CA ARG A 74 7.50 1.80 2.74
C ARG A 74 7.59 2.41 1.35
N HIS A 75 7.94 1.61 0.34
CA HIS A 75 7.93 2.09 -1.05
C HIS A 75 6.53 2.45 -1.50
N LEU A 76 5.54 1.68 -1.06
CA LEU A 76 4.13 1.92 -1.38
C LEU A 76 3.61 3.19 -0.70
N PHE A 77 3.97 3.40 0.57
CA PHE A 77 3.69 4.64 1.31
C PHE A 77 4.31 5.87 0.63
N ASP A 78 5.59 5.79 0.24
CA ASP A 78 6.27 6.90 -0.43
C ASP A 78 5.68 7.16 -1.81
N ALA A 79 5.31 6.11 -2.55
CA ALA A 79 4.62 6.24 -3.83
C ALA A 79 3.28 6.96 -3.67
N ILE A 80 2.44 6.57 -2.71
CA ILE A 80 1.15 7.21 -2.43
C ILE A 80 1.34 8.65 -1.93
N ARG A 81 2.39 8.93 -1.15
CA ARG A 81 2.70 10.26 -0.63
C ARG A 81 3.19 11.22 -1.71
N THR A 82 3.91 10.71 -2.70
CA THR A 82 4.45 11.47 -3.84
C THR A 82 3.51 11.48 -5.05
N ALA A 83 2.48 10.63 -5.03
CA ALA A 83 1.47 10.53 -6.08
C ALA A 83 0.61 11.80 -6.19
N ASP A 84 0.15 12.06 -7.40
CA ASP A 84 -0.77 13.15 -7.67
C ASP A 84 -2.18 12.75 -7.22
N ARG A 85 -2.88 13.69 -6.58
CA ARG A 85 -4.28 13.49 -6.15
C ARG A 85 -5.21 13.69 -7.35
N ILE A 86 -6.17 12.79 -7.51
CA ILE A 86 -7.17 12.82 -8.59
C ILE A 86 -8.53 13.29 -8.12
#